data_AF-A0A7S1FWK8-F1
#
_entry.id   AF-A0A7S1FWK8-F1
#
_cell.length_a   1.000
_cell.length_b   1.000
_cell.length_c   1.000
_cell.angle_alpha   90.00
_cell.angle_beta   90.00
_cell.angle_gamma   90.00
#
_symmetry.space_group_name_H-M   'P 1'
#
loop_
_entity.id
_entity.type
_entity.pdbx_description
1 polymer ?
#
loop_
_entity_poly.entity_id
_entity_poly.type
_entity_poly.pdbx_seq_one_letter_code
_entity_poly.pdbx_strand_id
1 'polypeptide(L)'
;IWVAIIWLSMVEGGQGSLVGLQPIQFDLYKETHHISYLSTKVAHTGDNLDRYLLGRQFMVCLVVFIVNLSGGPVSGAELWGYPDWVTNIFFTTGFAMILFTAMVGQLASQVNGSLNMLDYINNYGCLITFWTAMI
;
A
#
# COMPACT_ATOMS: atom_id res chain seq x y z
N ILE A 1 -2.11 5.88 -12.74
CA ILE A 1 -0.95 5.08 -12.24
C ILE A 1 -0.38 5.69 -10.95
N TRP A 2 0.16 6.91 -10.96
CA TRP A 2 0.82 7.50 -9.79
C TRP A 2 -0.05 7.59 -8.52
N VAL A 3 -1.29 8.06 -8.62
CA VAL A 3 -2.21 8.12 -7.47
C VAL A 3 -2.47 6.73 -6.88
N ALA A 4 -2.63 5.71 -7.73
CA ALA A 4 -2.86 4.33 -7.32
C ALA A 4 -1.63 3.75 -6.60
N ILE A 5 -0.43 4.08 -7.04
CA ILE A 5 0.83 3.63 -6.41
C ILE A 5 1.07 4.33 -5.07
N ILE A 6 0.81 5.63 -4.99
CA ILE A 6 0.87 6.38 -3.73
C ILE A 6 -0.12 5.79 -2.73
N TRP A 7 -1.33 5.46 -3.19
CA TRP A 7 -2.33 4.83 -2.34
C TRP A 7 -1.92 3.43 -1.89
N LEU A 8 -1.38 2.61 -2.79
CA LEU A 8 -0.83 1.29 -2.46
C LEU A 8 0.26 1.38 -1.38
N SER A 9 1.15 2.35 -1.51
CA SER A 9 2.20 2.65 -0.53
C SER A 9 1.63 2.99 0.84
N MET A 10 0.49 3.70 0.90
CA MET A 10 -0.19 3.99 2.18
C MET A 10 -0.82 2.73 2.78
N VAL A 11 -1.43 1.87 1.97
CA VAL A 11 -2.06 0.60 2.41
C VAL A 11 -1.03 -0.36 3.00
N GLU A 12 0.07 -0.59 2.29
CA GLU A 12 1.11 -1.57 2.64
C GLU A 12 1.96 -1.10 3.83
N GLY A 13 2.42 0.15 3.81
CA GLY A 13 3.19 0.70 4.92
C GLY A 13 2.33 0.86 6.19
N GLY A 14 1.06 1.27 6.05
CA GLY A 14 0.14 1.43 7.16
C GLY A 14 -0.16 0.10 7.85
N GLN A 15 -0.29 -0.99 7.10
CA GLN A 15 -0.39 -2.34 7.67
C GLN A 15 0.85 -2.71 8.48
N GLY A 16 2.05 -2.57 7.91
CA GLY A 16 3.29 -2.95 8.58
C GLY A 16 3.43 -2.25 9.93
N SER A 17 3.05 -0.98 9.97
CA SER A 17 3.04 -0.18 11.18
C SER A 17 1.90 -0.59 12.15
N LEU A 18 0.68 -0.86 11.69
CA LEU A 18 -0.46 -1.26 12.55
C LEU A 18 -0.27 -2.64 13.20
N VAL A 19 0.28 -3.61 12.46
CA VAL A 19 0.62 -4.94 13.01
C VAL A 19 1.82 -4.82 13.95
N GLY A 20 2.83 -4.03 13.59
CA GLY A 20 4.01 -3.79 14.43
C GLY A 20 3.70 -3.06 15.74
N LEU A 21 2.62 -2.28 15.79
CA LEU A 21 2.16 -1.56 16.99
C LEU A 21 1.25 -2.37 17.92
N GLN A 22 0.81 -3.58 17.53
CA GLN A 22 0.02 -4.48 18.39
C GLN A 22 0.58 -4.69 19.81
N PRO A 23 1.90 -4.91 20.02
CA PRO A 23 2.44 -5.17 21.35
C PRO A 23 2.65 -3.90 22.20
N ILE A 24 2.46 -2.70 21.65
CA ILE A 24 2.77 -1.44 22.33
C ILE A 24 1.50 -0.83 22.93
N GLN A 25 1.53 -0.49 24.21
CA GLN A 25 0.40 0.15 24.89
C GLN A 25 0.08 1.51 24.28
N PHE A 26 -1.17 1.71 23.88
CA PHE A 26 -1.64 2.88 23.13
C PHE A 26 -1.45 4.20 23.90
N ASP A 27 -1.52 4.14 25.22
CA ASP A 27 -1.40 5.31 26.09
C ASP A 27 0.01 5.94 26.08
N LEU A 28 1.03 5.23 25.60
CA LEU A 28 2.41 5.73 25.53
C LEU A 28 2.58 6.89 24.52
N TYR A 29 1.71 7.00 23.52
CA TYR A 29 1.83 8.01 22.43
C TYR A 29 0.66 8.98 22.35
N LYS A 30 -0.20 8.99 23.36
CA LYS A 30 -1.42 9.81 23.43
C LYS A 30 -1.14 11.32 23.34
N GLU A 31 0.00 11.77 23.87
CA GLU A 31 0.36 13.19 23.91
C GLU A 31 1.21 13.64 22.70
N THR A 32 1.90 12.73 22.02
CA THR A 32 2.80 13.06 20.90
C THR A 32 2.12 12.94 19.53
N HIS A 33 1.30 11.90 19.31
CA HIS A 33 0.67 11.64 18.01
C HIS A 33 -0.81 11.27 18.15
N HIS A 34 -1.67 12.29 18.24
CA HIS A 34 -3.12 12.15 18.39
C HIS A 34 -3.80 11.29 17.29
N ILE A 35 -3.35 11.41 16.04
CA ILE A 35 -3.93 10.66 14.91
C ILE A 35 -3.55 9.17 14.98
N SER A 36 -2.28 8.88 15.26
CA SER A 36 -1.81 7.50 15.45
C SER A 36 -2.48 6.87 16.67
N TYR A 37 -2.69 7.61 17.76
CA TYR A 37 -3.44 7.12 18.92
C TYR A 37 -4.89 6.72 18.57
N LEU A 38 -5.63 7.55 17.83
CA LEU A 38 -6.99 7.22 17.42
C LEU A 38 -7.04 6.01 16.50
N SER A 39 -6.15 5.96 15.51
CA SER A 39 -6.07 4.86 14.53
C SER A 39 -5.77 3.53 15.22
N THR A 40 -4.76 3.52 16.10
CA THR A 40 -4.31 2.34 16.84
C THR A 40 -5.34 1.91 17.89
N LYS A 41 -6.00 2.86 18.57
CA LYS A 41 -7.10 2.54 19.50
C LYS A 41 -8.27 1.89 18.76
N VAL A 42 -8.69 2.43 17.61
CA VAL A 42 -9.80 1.86 16.83
C VAL A 42 -9.43 0.51 16.23
N ALA A 43 -8.20 0.36 15.71
CA ALA A 43 -7.70 -0.88 15.14
C ALA A 43 -7.61 -2.01 16.17
N HIS A 44 -7.14 -1.74 17.39
CA HIS A 44 -6.99 -2.76 18.44
C HIS A 44 -8.21 -2.90 19.36
N THR A 45 -9.31 -2.18 19.09
CA THR A 45 -10.57 -2.40 19.80
C THR A 45 -11.38 -3.48 19.08
N GLY A 46 -11.52 -4.66 19.69
CA GLY A 46 -12.31 -5.78 19.16
C GLY A 46 -11.71 -6.42 17.90
N ASP A 47 -12.58 -6.92 17.00
CA ASP A 47 -12.18 -7.60 15.74
C ASP A 47 -11.87 -6.63 14.58
N ASN A 48 -11.69 -5.34 14.86
CA ASN A 48 -11.49 -4.32 13.81
C ASN A 48 -10.20 -4.53 13.02
N LEU A 49 -9.14 -5.03 13.68
CA LEU A 49 -7.89 -5.33 13.01
C LEU A 49 -8.07 -6.47 12.00
N ASP A 50 -8.77 -7.54 12.36
CA ASP A 50 -8.99 -8.67 11.47
C ASP A 50 -9.87 -8.28 10.26
N ARG A 51 -10.88 -7.43 10.48
CA ARG A 51 -11.68 -6.82 9.40
C ARG A 51 -10.82 -5.97 8.47
N TYR A 52 -9.94 -5.14 9.03
CA TYR A 52 -8.98 -4.35 8.26
C TYR A 52 -8.03 -5.24 7.45
N LEU A 53 -7.50 -6.31 8.05
CA LEU A 53 -6.61 -7.25 7.36
C LEU A 53 -7.30 -7.93 6.17
N LEU A 54 -8.60 -8.22 6.29
CA LEU A 54 -9.42 -8.80 5.22
C LEU A 54 -9.72 -7.77 4.10
N GLY A 55 -10.24 -6.59 4.45
CA GLY A 55 -10.59 -5.54 3.48
C GLY A 55 -9.37 -4.99 2.73
N ARG A 56 -8.21 -4.95 3.39
CA ARG A 56 -6.93 -4.59 2.77
C ARG A 56 -6.58 -5.49 1.59
N GLN A 57 -6.71 -6.80 1.71
CA GLN A 57 -6.28 -7.72 0.64
C GLN A 57 -7.07 -7.49 -0.65
N PHE A 58 -8.37 -7.22 -0.51
CA PHE A 58 -9.21 -6.86 -1.65
C PHE A 58 -8.77 -5.54 -2.29
N MET A 59 -8.47 -4.54 -1.46
CA MET A 59 -8.01 -3.23 -1.89
C MET A 59 -6.68 -3.27 -2.63
N VAL A 60 -5.69 -4.02 -2.13
CA VAL A 60 -4.39 -4.23 -2.79
C VAL A 60 -4.59 -4.87 -4.16
N CYS A 61 -5.39 -5.94 -4.25
CA CYS A 61 -5.70 -6.59 -5.51
C CYS A 61 -6.35 -5.63 -6.52
N LEU A 62 -7.31 -4.82 -6.08
CA LEU A 62 -8.00 -3.84 -6.91
C LEU A 62 -7.03 -2.77 -7.44
N VAL A 63 -6.15 -2.25 -6.57
CA VAL A 63 -5.17 -1.22 -6.95
C VAL A 63 -4.11 -1.77 -7.91
N VAL A 64 -3.58 -2.96 -7.63
CA VAL A 64 -2.63 -3.66 -8.52
C VAL A 64 -3.28 -3.95 -9.88
N PHE A 65 -4.55 -4.36 -9.89
CA PHE A 65 -5.29 -4.59 -11.12
C PHE A 65 -5.46 -3.30 -11.95
N ILE A 66 -5.84 -2.19 -11.32
CA ILE A 66 -5.96 -0.88 -12.00
C ILE A 66 -4.60 -0.40 -12.55
N VAL A 67 -3.51 -0.59 -11.80
CA VAL A 67 -2.16 -0.21 -12.25
C VAL A 67 -1.74 -1.05 -13.46
N ASN A 68 -1.97 -2.36 -13.41
CA ASN A 68 -1.67 -3.26 -14.53
C ASN A 68 -2.51 -2.95 -15.77
N LEU A 69 -3.81 -2.67 -15.60
CA LEU A 69 -4.69 -2.25 -16.71
C LEU A 69 -4.23 -0.93 -17.33
N SER A 70 -3.83 0.03 -16.48
CA SER A 70 -3.37 1.35 -16.93
C SER A 70 -2.00 1.32 -17.62
N GLY A 71 -1.18 0.30 -17.34
CA GLY A 71 0.15 0.11 -17.93
C GLY A 71 0.17 -0.88 -19.10
N GLY A 72 -0.99 -1.33 -19.58
CA GLY A 72 -1.09 -2.23 -20.72
C GLY A 72 -0.51 -1.60 -21.99
N PRO A 73 0.17 -2.39 -22.84
CA PRO A 73 0.79 -1.87 -24.06
C PRO A 73 -0.28 -1.39 -25.05
N VAL A 74 -0.07 -0.21 -25.62
CA VAL A 74 -0.89 0.30 -26.73
C VAL A 74 -0.42 -0.38 -28.01
N SER A 75 -1.36 -0.92 -28.79
CA SER A 75 -1.07 -1.58 -30.06
C SER A 75 -0.37 -0.61 -31.02
N GLY A 76 0.83 -0.98 -31.49
CA GLY A 76 1.62 -0.20 -32.45
C GLY A 76 2.70 0.71 -31.86
N ALA A 77 2.95 0.67 -30.55
CA ALA A 77 4.06 1.42 -29.94
C ALA A 77 5.39 0.66 -30.11
N GLU A 78 6.25 1.13 -31.01
CA GLU A 78 7.64 0.67 -31.10
C GLU A 78 8.47 1.27 -29.95
N LEU A 79 8.93 0.40 -29.04
CA LEU A 79 9.76 0.82 -27.92
C LEU A 79 11.22 0.92 -28.36
N TRP A 80 11.64 2.09 -28.82
CA TRP A 80 13.04 2.56 -28.90
C TRP A 80 14.07 1.49 -29.33
N GLY A 81 13.80 0.75 -30.42
CA GLY A 81 14.74 -0.21 -31.00
C GLY A 81 15.10 -1.41 -30.11
N TYR A 82 14.32 -1.71 -29.07
CA TYR A 82 14.53 -2.92 -28.28
C TYR A 82 14.11 -4.18 -29.04
N PRO A 83 14.79 -5.33 -28.81
CA PRO A 83 14.43 -6.59 -29.45
C PRO A 83 12.99 -6.99 -29.12
N ASP A 84 12.22 -7.42 -30.11
CA ASP A 84 10.79 -7.78 -29.97
C ASP A 84 10.54 -8.79 -28.85
N TRP A 85 11.47 -9.71 -28.59
CA TRP A 85 11.33 -10.70 -27.53
C TRP A 85 11.36 -10.09 -26.12
N VAL A 86 12.15 -9.02 -25.89
CA VAL A 86 12.21 -8.30 -24.61
C VAL A 86 10.91 -7.53 -24.41
N THR A 87 10.46 -6.84 -25.45
CA THR A 87 9.25 -6.01 -25.40
C THR A 87 8.01 -6.87 -25.17
N ASN A 88 7.93 -8.04 -25.81
CA ASN A 88 6.85 -9.00 -25.58
C ASN A 88 6.84 -9.53 -24.14
N ILE A 89 7.98 -9.97 -23.58
CA ILE A 89 8.01 -10.54 -22.22
C ILE A 89 7.73 -9.49 -21.14
N PHE A 90 8.29 -8.27 -21.25
CA PHE A 90 8.16 -7.27 -20.19
C PHE A 90 6.84 -6.49 -20.26
N PHE A 91 6.38 -6.12 -21.47
CA PHE A 91 5.23 -5.24 -21.63
C PHE A 91 3.95 -5.99 -22.00
N THR A 92 4.03 -7.02 -22.87
CA THR A 92 2.82 -7.78 -23.27
C THR A 92 2.32 -8.70 -22.16
N THR A 93 3.23 -9.29 -21.38
CA THR A 93 2.87 -10.08 -20.20
C THR A 93 2.58 -9.22 -18.95
N GLY A 94 2.80 -7.90 -19.00
CA GLY A 94 2.59 -6.99 -17.86
C GLY A 94 3.63 -7.13 -16.73
N PHE A 95 4.70 -7.91 -16.94
CA PHE A 95 5.71 -8.19 -15.92
C PHE A 95 6.43 -6.93 -15.42
N ALA A 96 6.71 -5.97 -16.31
CA ALA A 96 7.32 -4.70 -15.93
C ALA A 96 6.44 -3.90 -14.95
N MET A 97 5.12 -3.90 -15.16
CA MET A 97 4.17 -3.18 -14.31
C MET A 97 4.04 -3.84 -12.94
N ILE A 98 4.09 -5.17 -12.88
CA ILE A 98 4.09 -5.92 -11.62
C ILE A 98 5.35 -5.60 -10.81
N LEU A 99 6.54 -5.65 -11.44
CA LEU A 99 7.81 -5.32 -10.78
C LEU A 99 7.83 -3.86 -10.28
N PHE A 100 7.36 -2.93 -11.10
CA PHE A 100 7.25 -1.52 -10.71
C PHE A 100 6.35 -1.34 -9.49
N THR A 101 5.19 -1.99 -9.50
CA THR A 101 4.21 -1.92 -8.41
C THR A 101 4.77 -2.53 -7.12
N ALA A 102 5.48 -3.66 -7.20
CA ALA A 102 6.10 -4.29 -6.05
C ALA A 102 7.24 -3.43 -5.45
N MET A 103 8.16 -2.95 -6.27
CA MET A 103 9.35 -2.22 -5.81
C MET A 103 9.01 -0.82 -5.29
N VAL A 104 8.20 -0.07 -6.05
CA VAL A 104 7.89 1.33 -5.74
C VAL A 104 6.66 1.45 -4.86
N GLY A 105 5.66 0.58 -5.06
CA GLY A 105 4.38 0.67 -4.36
C GLY A 105 4.31 -0.09 -3.03
N GLN A 106 5.08 -1.17 -2.85
CA GLN A 106 4.93 -2.03 -1.66
C GLN A 106 6.21 -2.06 -0.81
N LEU A 107 7.35 -2.41 -1.40
CA LEU A 107 8.57 -2.70 -0.65
C LEU A 107 9.10 -1.48 0.10
N ALA A 108 9.20 -0.33 -0.58
CA ALA A 108 9.71 0.91 0.01
C ALA A 108 8.86 1.37 1.20
N SER A 109 7.54 1.29 1.09
CA SER A 109 6.61 1.66 2.16
C SER A 109 6.64 0.70 3.35
N GLN A 110 6.83 -0.60 3.11
CA GLN A 110 6.93 -1.58 4.20
C GLN A 110 8.22 -1.36 5.01
N VAL A 111 9.33 -1.06 4.35
CA VAL A 111 10.60 -0.73 5.02
C VAL A 111 10.50 0.57 5.81
N ASN A 112 9.90 1.62 5.22
CA ASN A 112 9.73 2.88 5.93
C ASN A 112 8.75 2.74 7.11
N GLY A 113 7.67 1.98 6.91
CA GLY A 113 6.68 1.68 7.93
C GLY A 113 7.22 0.82 9.08
N SER A 114 8.27 0.01 8.87
CA SER A 114 8.87 -0.80 9.93
C SER A 114 9.90 -0.02 10.78
N LEU A 115 10.55 0.99 10.22
CA LEU A 115 11.52 1.83 10.94
C LEU A 115 10.86 2.95 11.75
N ASN A 116 9.83 3.60 11.20
CA ASN A 116 9.15 4.75 11.82
C ASN A 116 7.62 4.55 11.86
N MET A 117 7.17 3.51 12.56
CA MET A 117 5.76 3.07 12.58
C MET A 117 4.76 4.17 12.99
N LEU A 118 5.11 4.98 13.99
CA LEU A 118 4.22 5.99 14.57
C LEU A 118 4.06 7.23 13.68
N ASP A 119 5.16 7.71 13.12
CA ASP A 119 5.16 8.86 12.21
C ASP A 119 4.54 8.51 10.86
N TYR A 120 4.69 7.26 10.40
CA TYR A 120 4.10 6.79 9.14
C TYR A 120 2.56 6.74 9.19
N ILE A 121 1.98 6.36 10.33
CA ILE A 121 0.53 6.32 10.52
C ILE A 121 -0.05 7.70 10.86
N ASN A 122 0.79 8.68 11.27
CA ASN A 122 0.37 10.01 11.70
C ASN A 122 -0.04 10.93 10.51
N ASN A 123 -0.84 10.42 9.58
CA ASN A 123 -1.31 11.13 8.41
C ASN A 123 -2.79 10.81 8.15
N TYR A 124 -3.57 11.84 7.80
CA TYR A 124 -4.97 11.70 7.39
C TYR A 124 -5.16 10.73 6.22
N GLY A 125 -4.17 10.60 5.32
CA GLY A 125 -4.21 9.62 4.22
C GLY A 125 -4.23 8.16 4.70
N CYS A 126 -3.42 7.82 5.71
CA CYS A 126 -3.42 6.49 6.33
C CYS A 126 -4.72 6.23 7.11
N LEU A 127 -5.24 7.24 7.79
CA LEU A 127 -6.55 7.18 8.47
C LEU A 127 -7.70 6.90 7.49
N ILE A 128 -7.78 7.65 6.39
CA ILE A 128 -8.83 7.45 5.38
C ILE A 128 -8.73 6.04 4.80
N THR A 129 -7.51 5.61 4.49
CA THR A 129 -7.24 4.27 3.96
C THR A 129 -7.68 3.17 4.94
N PHE A 130 -7.40 3.37 6.23
CA PHE A 130 -7.84 2.48 7.30
C PHE A 130 -9.36 2.39 7.40
N TRP A 131 -10.07 3.53 7.37
CA TRP A 131 -11.54 3.54 7.34
C TRP A 131 -12.12 2.89 6.08
N THR A 132 -11.55 3.13 4.90
CA THR A 132 -12.00 2.48 3.67
C THR A 132 -11.78 0.98 3.66
N ALA A 133 -10.76 0.47 4.35
CA ALA A 133 -10.50 -0.96 4.48
C ALA A 133 -11.33 -1.64 5.59
N MET A 134 -11.98 -0.86 6.46
CA MET A 134 -12.90 -1.36 7.49
C MET A 134 -14.36 -1.47 7.04
N ILE A 135 -14.73 -0.81 5.93
CA ILE A 135 -16.06 -0.89 5.29
C ILE A 135 -16.22 -2.26 4.63
#